data_AF-A0A7C4PRX0-F1
#
_entry.id   AF-A0A7C4PRX0-F1
#
_cell.length_a   1.000
_cell.length_b   1.000
_cell.length_c   1.000
_cell.angle_alpha   90.00
_cell.angle_beta   90.00
_cell.angle_gamma   90.00
#
_symmetry.space_group_name_H-M   'P 1'
#
loop_
_entity.id
_entity.type
_entity.pdbx_description
1 polymer ?
#
loop_
_entity_poly.entity_id
_entity_poly.type
_entity_poly.pdbx_seq_one_letter_code
_entity_poly.pdbx_strand_id
1 'polypeptide(L)'
;MKKTLWVVGALALSIAVLGAGCGNARQVESCDECRQGATYLETEFCVYGQGYSGGYHLYCANGCRSDADCMADYWCMPMVDQGTPYAHDYMQWVCMPRTYYTDGRTYYVNTCVGDPCPVGMTCIDSSTGEHFCSDSCLTNSDCASGCCYDDTMGHSWCVPWLGYCD
;
A
#
# COMPACT_ATOMS: atom_id res chain seq x y z
N MET A 1 6.51 28.71 60.09
CA MET A 1 5.50 28.25 59.10
C MET A 1 6.24 27.48 58.01
N LYS A 2 6.22 26.14 58.07
CA LYS A 2 6.88 25.24 57.11
C LYS A 2 5.86 24.83 56.06
N LYS A 3 6.10 25.14 54.78
CA LYS A 3 5.29 24.61 53.66
C LYS A 3 6.12 23.55 52.95
N THR A 4 5.68 22.31 53.10
CA THR A 4 6.22 21.12 52.44
C THR A 4 5.70 21.10 51.00
N LEU A 5 6.60 21.16 50.01
CA LEU A 5 6.29 20.99 48.60
C LEU A 5 6.46 19.50 48.26
N TRP A 6 5.38 18.84 47.83
CA TRP A 6 5.44 17.49 47.27
C TRP A 6 5.62 17.59 45.76
N VAL A 7 6.76 17.13 45.25
CA VAL A 7 6.98 16.95 43.81
C VAL A 7 6.59 15.50 43.49
N VAL A 8 5.44 15.34 42.84
CA VAL A 8 5.04 14.08 42.22
C VAL A 8 5.74 14.02 40.85
N GLY A 9 6.87 13.33 40.78
CA GLY A 9 7.54 13.03 39.52
C GLY A 9 6.80 11.92 38.79
N ALA A 10 6.02 12.27 37.78
CA ALA A 10 5.45 11.31 36.84
C ALA A 10 6.58 10.77 35.95
N LEU A 11 7.01 9.54 36.23
CA LEU A 11 7.85 8.77 35.33
C LEU A 11 6.98 8.38 34.12
N ALA A 12 7.05 9.16 33.04
CA ALA A 12 6.53 8.75 31.74
C ALA A 12 7.45 7.65 31.20
N LEU A 13 7.12 6.39 31.52
CA LEU A 13 7.75 5.23 30.92
C LEU A 13 7.21 5.10 29.49
N SER A 14 7.93 5.70 28.54
CA SER A 14 7.69 5.52 27.11
C SER A 14 7.92 4.05 26.76
N ILE A 15 6.86 3.27 26.74
CA ILE A 15 6.86 1.92 26.18
C ILE A 15 7.04 2.10 24.68
N ALA A 16 8.29 2.06 24.22
CA ALA A 16 8.58 1.77 22.82
C ALA A 16 8.08 0.35 22.57
N VAL A 17 6.87 0.23 22.04
CA VAL A 17 6.36 -1.02 21.51
C VAL A 17 7.34 -1.40 20.41
N LEU A 18 8.15 -2.43 20.66
CA LEU A 18 8.92 -3.13 19.64
C LEU A 18 7.88 -3.76 18.70
N GLY A 19 7.38 -2.95 17.77
CA GLY A 19 6.46 -3.35 16.75
C GLY A 19 7.15 -4.39 15.90
N ALA A 20 6.61 -5.61 15.90
CA ALA A 20 6.91 -6.57 14.87
C ALA A 20 6.50 -5.95 13.53
N GLY A 21 7.49 -5.39 12.81
CA GLY A 21 7.61 -5.38 11.36
C GLY A 21 6.42 -4.95 10.50
N CYS A 22 5.52 -4.08 10.95
CA CYS A 22 4.52 -3.50 10.03
C CYS A 22 5.22 -2.59 9.02
N GLY A 23 5.15 -2.94 7.74
CA GLY A 23 5.65 -2.15 6.63
C GLY A 23 4.95 -0.80 6.53
N ASN A 24 5.70 0.21 6.10
CA ASN A 24 5.18 1.55 5.83
C ASN A 24 5.82 2.13 4.56
N ALA A 25 5.42 3.37 4.25
CA ALA A 25 6.10 4.20 3.28
C ALA A 25 6.41 5.56 3.90
N ARG A 26 7.59 6.07 3.57
CA ARG A 26 8.03 7.41 3.96
C ARG A 26 8.41 8.20 2.73
N GLN A 27 8.05 9.47 2.73
CA GLN A 27 8.46 10.38 1.68
C GLN A 27 9.98 10.64 1.75
N VAL A 28 10.63 10.69 0.60
CA VAL A 28 12.08 10.93 0.45
C VAL A 28 12.34 11.96 -0.65
N GLU A 29 13.55 12.50 -0.67
CA GLU A 29 14.01 13.39 -1.74
C GLU A 29 14.70 12.60 -2.85
N SER A 30 15.27 11.43 -2.54
CA SER A 30 15.91 10.53 -3.52
C SER A 30 15.66 9.05 -3.23
N CYS A 31 15.60 8.23 -4.29
CA CYS A 31 15.55 6.77 -4.19
C CYS A 31 16.77 6.14 -3.50
N ASP A 32 17.92 6.83 -3.50
CA ASP A 32 19.14 6.34 -2.84
C ASP A 32 18.98 6.26 -1.31
N GLU A 33 17.95 6.91 -0.76
CA GLU A 33 17.60 6.82 0.64
C GLU A 33 16.91 5.50 1.00
N CYS A 34 16.42 4.73 0.03
CA CYS A 34 15.67 3.51 0.28
C CYS A 34 16.59 2.40 0.78
N ARG A 35 16.21 1.82 1.93
CA ARG A 35 16.99 0.80 2.62
C ARG A 35 16.78 -0.57 1.99
N GLN A 36 17.87 -1.29 1.80
CA GLN A 36 17.81 -2.70 1.41
C GLN A 36 17.74 -3.57 2.67
N GLY A 37 16.78 -4.50 2.69
CA GLY A 37 16.58 -5.45 3.77
C GLY A 37 17.19 -6.81 3.47
N ALA A 38 17.21 -7.71 4.46
CA ALA A 38 17.60 -9.10 4.24
C ALA A 38 16.47 -9.91 3.60
N THR A 39 15.23 -9.41 3.69
CA THR A 39 14.03 -10.04 3.12
C THR A 39 13.22 -9.03 2.32
N TYR A 40 12.32 -9.54 1.48
CA TYR A 40 11.39 -8.71 0.70
C TYR A 40 10.56 -7.74 1.55
N LEU A 41 10.11 -8.18 2.72
CA LEU A 41 9.30 -7.35 3.64
C LEU A 41 10.14 -6.23 4.31
N GLU A 42 11.44 -6.44 4.44
CA GLU A 42 12.36 -5.46 5.03
C GLU A 42 12.92 -4.47 4.00
N THR A 43 12.93 -4.84 2.71
CA THR A 43 13.39 -3.98 1.63
C THR A 43 12.40 -2.84 1.37
N GLU A 44 12.94 -1.63 1.30
CA GLU A 44 12.23 -0.45 0.81
C GLU A 44 12.41 -0.32 -0.70
N PHE A 45 11.30 -0.19 -1.40
CA PHE A 45 11.23 0.05 -2.83
C PHE A 45 10.97 1.54 -3.07
N CYS A 46 11.66 2.10 -4.06
CA CYS A 46 11.39 3.48 -4.45
C CYS A 46 10.13 3.54 -5.31
N VAL A 47 9.12 4.25 -4.84
CA VAL A 47 7.82 4.42 -5.49
C VAL A 47 7.63 5.91 -5.78
N TYR A 48 7.33 6.24 -7.03
CA TYR A 48 6.95 7.59 -7.41
C TYR A 48 5.44 7.68 -7.50
N GLY A 49 4.84 8.80 -7.12
CA GLY A 49 3.46 9.08 -7.50
C GLY A 49 2.84 10.22 -6.73
N GLN A 50 1.57 10.45 -7.02
CA GLN A 50 0.88 11.68 -6.64
C GLN A 50 0.34 11.56 -5.21
N GLY A 51 0.97 12.25 -4.26
CA GLY A 51 0.45 12.28 -2.90
C GLY A 51 -0.80 13.14 -2.77
N TYR A 52 -1.47 13.03 -1.62
CA TYR A 52 -2.70 13.75 -1.27
C TYR A 52 -2.64 15.27 -1.52
N SER A 53 -1.46 15.88 -1.40
CA SER A 53 -1.24 17.33 -1.54
C SER A 53 -1.26 17.83 -3.00
N GLY A 54 -1.53 16.97 -3.98
CA GLY A 54 -1.60 17.37 -5.39
C GLY A 54 -0.25 17.54 -6.08
N GLY A 55 0.79 16.84 -5.60
CA GLY A 55 2.12 16.84 -6.18
C GLY A 55 2.71 15.43 -6.26
N TYR A 56 3.63 15.23 -7.20
CA TYR A 56 4.39 13.98 -7.26
C TYR A 56 5.47 13.95 -6.18
N HIS A 57 5.52 12.84 -5.46
CA HIS A 57 6.45 12.60 -4.38
C HIS A 57 7.14 11.25 -4.58
N LEU A 58 8.37 11.15 -4.09
CA LEU A 58 9.08 9.88 -3.99
C LEU A 58 8.85 9.29 -2.59
N TYR A 59 8.64 7.99 -2.55
CA TYR A 59 8.45 7.22 -1.34
C TYR A 59 9.43 6.06 -1.30
N CYS A 60 9.96 5.76 -0.13
CA CYS A 60 10.56 4.47 0.17
C CYS A 60 9.52 3.64 0.91
N ALA A 61 9.02 2.59 0.26
CA ALA A 61 7.90 1.77 0.72
C ALA A 61 8.33 0.32 0.97
N ASN A 62 8.00 -0.25 2.13
CA ASN A 62 8.28 -1.65 2.42
C ASN A 62 7.50 -2.58 1.52
N GLY A 63 8.11 -3.70 1.12
CA GLY A 63 7.38 -4.80 0.47
C GLY A 63 6.31 -5.39 1.40
N CYS A 64 5.21 -5.88 0.81
CA CYS A 64 4.13 -6.55 1.52
C CYS A 64 3.62 -7.76 0.73
N ARG A 65 3.03 -8.73 1.43
CA ARG A 65 2.30 -9.86 0.83
C ARG A 65 0.81 -9.77 1.07
N SER A 66 0.38 -8.90 1.99
CA SER A 66 -1.02 -8.59 2.26
C SER A 66 -1.16 -7.31 3.07
N ASP A 67 -2.39 -6.80 3.18
CA ASP A 67 -2.69 -5.64 4.03
C ASP A 67 -2.27 -5.83 5.49
N ALA A 68 -2.24 -7.08 5.98
CA ALA A 68 -1.80 -7.41 7.33
C ALA A 68 -0.30 -7.16 7.58
N ASP A 69 0.50 -7.08 6.51
CA ASP A 69 1.92 -6.73 6.61
C ASP A 69 2.12 -5.22 6.76
N CYS A 70 1.11 -4.41 6.48
CA CYS A 70 1.20 -2.96 6.49
C CYS A 70 0.71 -2.36 7.81
N MET A 71 1.19 -1.15 8.12
CA MET A 71 0.65 -0.35 9.23
C MET A 71 -0.83 -0.03 9.00
N ALA A 72 -1.61 0.21 10.07
CA ALA A 72 -3.07 0.34 10.02
C ALA A 72 -3.62 1.41 9.04
N ASP A 73 -2.82 2.43 8.69
CA ASP A 73 -3.17 3.51 7.76
C ASP A 73 -2.52 3.34 6.37
N TYR A 74 -2.10 2.13 6.04
CA TYR A 74 -1.48 1.77 4.77
C TYR A 74 -2.29 0.67 4.08
N TRP A 75 -2.06 0.52 2.79
CA TRP A 75 -2.54 -0.56 1.94
C TRP A 75 -1.39 -1.27 1.26
N CYS A 76 -1.55 -2.57 1.02
CA CYS A 76 -0.61 -3.35 0.22
C CYS A 76 -0.92 -3.21 -1.28
N MET A 77 -0.30 -2.21 -1.93
CA MET A 77 -0.64 -1.76 -3.29
C MET A 77 0.39 -2.26 -4.31
N PRO A 78 0.02 -2.47 -5.58
CA PRO A 78 0.96 -2.95 -6.58
C PRO A 78 1.94 -1.82 -6.97
N MET A 79 3.22 -2.17 -7.10
CA MET A 79 4.32 -1.23 -7.34
C MET A 79 4.41 -0.75 -8.80
N VAL A 80 3.88 -1.55 -9.75
CA VAL A 80 4.09 -1.39 -11.20
C VAL A 80 3.28 -0.22 -11.79
N ASP A 81 2.34 0.30 -11.01
CA ASP A 81 1.35 1.31 -11.41
C ASP A 81 1.92 2.73 -11.61
N GLN A 82 3.24 2.93 -11.52
CA GLN A 82 3.85 4.27 -11.43
C GLN A 82 5.07 4.50 -12.32
N GLY A 83 5.28 3.69 -13.36
CA GLY A 83 6.42 3.88 -14.26
C GLY A 83 7.77 3.69 -13.56
N THR A 84 7.79 2.93 -12.46
CA THR A 84 8.99 2.57 -11.73
C THR A 84 9.89 1.78 -12.70
N PRO A 85 11.09 2.26 -13.06
CA PRO A 85 11.93 1.63 -14.09
C PRO A 85 12.47 0.24 -13.68
N TYR A 86 12.17 -0.20 -12.47
CA TYR A 86 12.55 -1.49 -11.89
C TYR A 86 11.39 -2.47 -11.80
N ALA A 87 10.34 -2.31 -12.61
CA ALA A 87 9.31 -3.33 -12.75
C ALA A 87 9.99 -4.64 -13.17
N HIS A 88 10.13 -5.55 -12.21
CA HIS A 88 10.62 -6.90 -12.46
C HIS A 88 9.57 -7.67 -13.27
N ASP A 89 9.94 -8.83 -13.84
CA ASP A 89 9.04 -9.75 -14.57
C ASP A 89 7.91 -10.35 -13.69
N TYR A 90 7.72 -9.85 -12.45
CA TYR A 90 6.72 -10.30 -11.50
C TYR A 90 6.13 -9.12 -10.73
N MET A 91 4.87 -9.28 -10.33
CA MET A 91 4.13 -8.28 -9.58
C MET A 91 4.72 -8.14 -8.18
N GLN A 92 5.10 -6.91 -7.82
CA GLN A 92 5.55 -6.56 -6.49
C GLN A 92 4.50 -5.66 -5.82
N TRP A 93 4.32 -5.87 -4.53
CA TRP A 93 3.37 -5.15 -3.69
C TRP A 93 4.09 -4.43 -2.56
N VAL A 94 3.69 -3.18 -2.30
CA VAL A 94 4.34 -2.29 -1.34
C VAL A 94 3.32 -1.61 -0.43
N CYS A 95 3.70 -1.37 0.82
CA CYS A 95 2.86 -0.65 1.77
C CYS A 95 2.85 0.84 1.46
N MET A 96 1.73 1.36 0.96
CA MET A 96 1.54 2.78 0.65
C MET A 96 0.42 3.39 1.51
N PRO A 97 0.46 4.69 1.83
CA PRO A 97 -0.59 5.31 2.64
C PRO A 97 -1.95 5.14 1.98
N ARG A 98 -3.03 4.92 2.76
CA ARG A 98 -4.40 4.80 2.21
C ARG A 98 -4.87 6.03 1.44
N THR A 99 -4.22 7.16 1.69
CA THR A 99 -4.47 8.44 1.02
C THR A 99 -3.71 8.60 -0.29
N TYR A 100 -2.92 7.60 -0.69
CA TYR A 100 -2.09 7.65 -1.89
C TYR A 100 -2.93 7.59 -3.18
N TYR A 101 -3.91 6.69 -3.23
CA TYR A 101 -4.92 6.67 -4.29
C TYR A 101 -6.28 6.97 -3.70
N THR A 102 -6.97 7.98 -4.22
CA THR A 102 -8.36 8.27 -3.85
C THR A 102 -9.35 7.51 -4.72
N ASP A 103 -8.96 7.20 -5.96
CA ASP A 103 -9.79 6.57 -6.98
C ASP A 103 -8.95 5.56 -7.79
N GLY A 104 -9.62 4.67 -8.51
CA GLY A 104 -8.95 3.70 -9.40
C GLY A 104 -8.08 2.68 -8.68
N ARG A 105 -8.48 2.31 -7.46
CA ARG A 105 -7.63 1.61 -6.49
C ARG A 105 -7.61 0.12 -6.73
N THR A 106 -6.44 -0.46 -6.43
CA THR A 106 -6.22 -1.90 -6.32
C THR A 106 -5.28 -2.18 -5.15
N TYR A 107 -5.63 -3.12 -4.27
CA TYR A 107 -4.69 -3.62 -3.26
C TYR A 107 -4.96 -5.07 -2.92
N TYR A 108 -3.89 -5.76 -2.49
CA TYR A 108 -3.88 -7.19 -2.28
C TYR A 108 -4.60 -7.59 -0.99
N VAL A 109 -5.39 -8.66 -1.06
CA VAL A 109 -6.01 -9.32 0.09
C VAL A 109 -5.72 -10.82 0.07
N ASN A 110 -5.70 -11.45 1.24
CA ASN A 110 -5.40 -12.89 1.33
C ASN A 110 -6.56 -13.79 0.89
N THR A 111 -7.79 -13.28 0.87
CA THR A 111 -9.01 -14.04 0.56
C THR A 111 -10.17 -13.08 0.33
N CYS A 112 -11.16 -13.46 -0.49
CA CYS A 112 -12.43 -12.74 -0.59
C CYS A 112 -13.48 -13.16 0.45
N VAL A 113 -13.13 -14.08 1.37
CA VAL A 113 -14.04 -14.52 2.42
C VAL A 113 -14.28 -13.40 3.44
N GLY A 114 -15.55 -13.12 3.71
CA GLY A 114 -15.96 -12.17 4.75
C GLY A 114 -15.99 -10.71 4.30
N ASP A 115 -15.96 -10.45 2.99
CA ASP A 115 -15.98 -9.10 2.40
C ASP A 115 -14.88 -8.20 2.99
N PRO A 116 -13.60 -8.51 2.70
CA PRO A 116 -12.47 -7.79 3.28
C PRO A 116 -12.31 -6.38 2.70
N CYS A 117 -13.07 -6.06 1.65
CA CYS A 117 -12.93 -4.81 0.93
C CYS A 117 -13.72 -3.70 1.64
N PRO A 118 -13.16 -2.48 1.78
CA PRO A 118 -13.90 -1.28 2.10
C PRO A 118 -15.07 -1.10 1.14
N VAL A 119 -16.07 -0.40 1.67
CA VAL A 119 -17.26 -0.01 0.94
C VAL A 119 -16.88 0.66 -0.39
N GLY A 120 -17.55 0.21 -1.46
CA GLY A 120 -17.35 0.73 -2.82
C GLY A 120 -16.33 -0.05 -3.64
N MET A 121 -15.59 -0.98 -3.04
CA MET A 121 -14.69 -1.88 -3.75
C MET A 121 -15.28 -3.27 -3.84
N THR A 122 -14.86 -4.02 -4.86
CA THR A 122 -15.24 -5.42 -5.04
C THR A 122 -14.02 -6.30 -4.86
N CYS A 123 -14.18 -7.41 -4.14
CA CYS A 123 -13.14 -8.42 -4.07
C CYS A 123 -13.13 -9.23 -5.36
N ILE A 124 -12.00 -9.23 -6.04
CA ILE A 124 -11.76 -9.98 -7.26
C ILE A 124 -10.95 -11.22 -6.91
N ASP A 125 -11.53 -12.37 -7.23
CA ASP A 125 -10.84 -13.66 -7.18
C ASP A 125 -10.26 -13.94 -8.56
N SER A 126 -8.94 -13.76 -8.69
CA SER A 126 -8.29 -13.94 -9.98
C SER A 126 -8.13 -15.41 -10.33
N SER A 127 -8.08 -15.70 -11.63
CA SER A 127 -7.74 -17.04 -12.10
C SER A 127 -6.29 -17.45 -11.78
N THR A 128 -5.43 -16.53 -11.36
CA THR A 128 -4.06 -16.81 -10.91
C THR A 128 -4.00 -17.25 -9.43
N GLY A 129 -5.13 -17.22 -8.72
CA GLY A 129 -5.23 -17.55 -7.29
C GLY A 129 -4.85 -16.40 -6.36
N GLU A 130 -4.62 -15.22 -6.92
CA GLU A 130 -4.45 -13.96 -6.17
C GLU A 130 -5.82 -13.33 -5.91
N HIS A 131 -5.95 -12.64 -4.78
CA HIS A 131 -7.17 -11.90 -4.46
C HIS A 131 -6.81 -10.45 -4.22
N PHE A 132 -7.62 -9.54 -4.73
CA PHE A 132 -7.43 -8.12 -4.50
C PHE A 132 -8.78 -7.41 -4.48
N CYS A 133 -8.84 -6.32 -3.73
CA CYS A 133 -9.95 -5.42 -3.77
C CYS A 133 -9.73 -4.40 -4.88
N SER A 134 -10.77 -4.09 -5.63
CA SER A 134 -10.70 -3.25 -6.81
C SER A 134 -11.87 -2.26 -6.89
N ASP A 135 -11.58 -1.04 -7.35
CA ASP A 135 -12.60 -0.12 -7.84
C ASP A 135 -13.09 -0.52 -9.23
N SER A 136 -14.37 -0.28 -9.53
CA SER A 136 -14.89 -0.40 -10.89
C SER A 136 -14.34 0.69 -11.81
N CYS A 137 -14.20 0.40 -13.10
CA CYS A 137 -13.68 1.34 -14.10
C CYS A 137 -14.50 1.31 -15.40
N LEU A 138 -14.27 2.28 -16.29
CA LEU A 138 -14.80 2.26 -17.67
C LEU A 138 -13.67 2.27 -18.70
N THR A 139 -12.52 2.81 -18.32
CA THR A 139 -11.35 3.01 -19.16
C THR A 139 -10.07 2.85 -18.35
N ASN A 140 -8.96 2.56 -19.02
CA ASN A 140 -7.63 2.48 -18.41
C ASN A 140 -7.24 3.72 -17.60
N SER A 141 -7.70 4.91 -18.01
CA SER A 141 -7.43 6.16 -17.29
C SER A 141 -8.16 6.28 -15.95
N ASP A 142 -9.18 5.44 -15.70
CA ASP A 142 -9.89 5.44 -14.41
C ASP A 142 -9.10 4.71 -13.32
N CYS A 143 -8.10 3.91 -13.71
CA CYS A 143 -7.33 3.07 -12.80
C CYS A 143 -5.97 3.69 -12.50
N ALA A 144 -5.58 3.69 -11.22
CA ALA A 144 -4.25 4.11 -10.80
C ALA A 144 -3.17 3.23 -11.44
N SER A 145 -3.50 1.97 -11.71
CA SER A 145 -2.67 1.02 -12.46
C SER A 145 -2.57 1.26 -13.95
N GLY A 146 -3.40 2.15 -14.50
CA GLY A 146 -3.58 2.27 -15.93
C GLY A 146 -4.28 1.07 -16.57
N CYS A 147 -4.77 0.09 -15.80
CA CYS A 147 -5.34 -1.15 -16.31
C CYS A 147 -6.78 -1.35 -15.82
N CYS A 148 -7.72 -1.16 -16.74
CA CYS A 148 -9.13 -1.48 -16.55
C CYS A 148 -9.43 -2.79 -17.28
N TYR A 149 -9.70 -3.84 -16.53
CA TYR A 149 -9.89 -5.18 -17.07
C TYR A 149 -11.38 -5.57 -17.05
N ASP A 150 -11.87 -5.99 -18.22
CA ASP A 150 -13.23 -6.49 -18.41
C ASP A 150 -13.31 -7.99 -18.14
N ASP A 151 -14.19 -8.40 -17.23
CA ASP A 151 -14.53 -9.80 -17.04
C ASP A 151 -15.49 -10.33 -18.13
N THR A 152 -15.67 -11.66 -18.17
CA THR A 152 -16.55 -12.31 -19.16
C THR A 152 -18.04 -12.03 -18.93
N MET A 153 -18.39 -11.42 -17.81
CA MET A 153 -19.76 -11.05 -17.43
C MET A 153 -20.07 -9.57 -17.75
N GLY A 154 -19.10 -8.82 -18.29
CA GLY A 154 -19.24 -7.42 -18.67
C GLY A 154 -19.10 -6.44 -17.51
N HIS A 155 -18.44 -6.85 -16.41
CA HIS A 155 -17.97 -5.92 -15.39
C HIS A 155 -16.52 -5.54 -15.64
N SER A 156 -16.14 -4.33 -15.25
CA SER A 156 -14.80 -3.80 -15.45
C SER A 156 -14.21 -3.32 -14.14
N TRP A 157 -12.98 -3.75 -13.85
CA TRP A 157 -12.31 -3.54 -12.57
C TRP A 157 -10.89 -3.02 -12.77
N CYS A 158 -10.43 -2.17 -11.86
CA CYS A 158 -9.03 -1.78 -11.79
C CYS A 158 -8.19 -2.92 -11.25
N VAL A 159 -7.32 -3.46 -12.10
CA VAL A 159 -6.45 -4.58 -11.76
C VAL A 159 -5.00 -4.15 -11.89
N PRO A 160 -4.04 -4.89 -11.31
CA PRO A 160 -2.63 -4.60 -11.55
C PRO A 160 -2.32 -4.71 -13.04
N TRP A 161 -1.45 -3.86 -13.56
CA TRP A 161 -1.11 -3.87 -15.00
C TRP A 161 -0.56 -5.23 -15.46
N LEU A 162 0.47 -5.71 -14.76
CA LEU A 162 1.18 -6.93 -15.11
C LEU A 162 0.26 -8.16 -14.93
N GLY A 163 0.08 -8.93 -16.00
CA GLY A 163 -0.76 -10.14 -16.00
C GLY A 163 -2.21 -9.94 -16.43
N TYR A 164 -2.65 -8.69 -16.63
CA TYR A 164 -4.02 -8.39 -17.08
C TYR A 164 -4.06 -7.53 -18.35
N CYS A 165 -3.26 -6.46 -18.43
CA CYS A 165 -3.29 -5.50 -19.55
C CYS A 165 -2.00 -5.46 -20.39
N ASP A 166 -1.04 -6.34 -20.12
CA ASP A 166 0.22 -6.47 -20.88
C ASP A 166 0.06 -7.32 -22.15
#